data_AF-A0A5F0J839-F1
#
_entry.id   AF-A0A5F0J839-F1
#
_cell.length_a   1.000
_cell.length_b   1.000
_cell.length_c   1.000
_cell.angle_alpha   90.00
_cell.angle_beta   90.00
_cell.angle_gamma   90.00
#
_symmetry.space_group_name_H-M   'P 1'
#
loop_
_entity.id
_entity.type
_entity.pdbx_description
1 polymer ?
#
loop_
_entity_poly.entity_id
_entity_poly.type
_entity_poly.pdbx_seq_one_letter_code
_entity_poly.pdbx_strand_id
1 'polypeptide(L)'
;MANQALTGDSVKDANIRLARNLLQHPGLLAALDRNGKTGIEDGHLTKADIKSFIRSDNPLKLHSDKQLAQELLDQFGKLATGYFPRSIKLGKLDQLAMQQPTGNASQDALIHLAKELMARPELKAAMDSLFQSKRDDMISRRELQTLLTVLG
;
A
#
# COMPACT_ATOMS: atom_id res chain seq x y z
N MET A 1 -5.64 26.93 -0.98
CA MET A 1 -5.79 26.96 -2.46
C MET A 1 -7.08 26.29 -2.93
N ALA A 2 -7.37 25.03 -2.61
CA ALA A 2 -8.57 24.34 -3.13
C ALA A 2 -9.92 25.03 -2.80
N ASN A 3 -10.01 25.67 -1.63
CA ASN A 3 -11.22 26.39 -1.17
C ASN A 3 -11.33 27.83 -1.72
N GLN A 4 -10.37 28.30 -2.52
CA GLN A 4 -10.43 29.65 -3.10
C GLN A 4 -11.35 29.66 -4.32
N ALA A 5 -12.06 30.77 -4.54
CA ALA A 5 -12.80 31.01 -5.77
C ALA A 5 -11.86 31.18 -6.97
N LEU A 6 -12.35 30.92 -8.18
CA LEU A 6 -11.59 31.23 -9.41
C LEU A 6 -11.37 32.73 -9.50
N THR A 7 -10.16 33.15 -9.83
CA THR A 7 -9.71 34.54 -9.82
C THR A 7 -9.69 35.18 -11.20
N GLY A 8 -9.95 34.41 -12.27
CA GLY A 8 -9.85 34.86 -13.66
C GLY A 8 -8.42 34.88 -14.20
N ASP A 9 -7.45 34.44 -13.39
CA ASP A 9 -6.04 34.25 -13.79
C ASP A 9 -5.87 32.80 -14.19
N SER A 10 -5.42 32.54 -15.43
CA SER A 10 -5.38 31.19 -15.99
C SER A 10 -4.48 30.23 -15.21
N VAL A 11 -3.37 30.72 -14.65
CA VAL A 11 -2.40 29.91 -13.91
C VAL A 11 -2.93 29.61 -12.50
N LYS A 12 -3.47 30.62 -11.81
CA LYS A 12 -4.06 30.44 -10.49
C LYS A 12 -5.29 29.54 -10.55
N ASP A 13 -6.15 29.73 -11.55
CA ASP A 13 -7.35 28.93 -11.74
C ASP A 13 -7.01 27.47 -12.06
N ALA A 14 -5.96 27.22 -12.86
CA ALA A 14 -5.46 25.87 -13.10
C ALA A 14 -4.98 25.20 -11.80
N ASN A 15 -4.23 25.93 -10.96
CA ASN A 15 -3.75 25.40 -9.68
C ASN A 15 -4.90 25.14 -8.69
N ILE A 16 -5.92 26.00 -8.64
CA ILE A 16 -7.12 25.80 -7.81
C ILE A 16 -7.87 24.55 -8.27
N ARG A 17 -8.08 24.37 -9.59
CA ARG A 17 -8.72 23.19 -10.15
C ARG A 17 -7.93 21.91 -9.89
N LEU A 18 -6.61 21.95 -10.02
CA LEU A 18 -5.75 20.82 -9.69
C LEU A 18 -5.88 20.44 -8.21
N ALA A 19 -5.79 21.42 -7.30
CA ALA A 19 -5.92 21.18 -5.87
C ALA A 19 -7.29 20.58 -5.51
N ARG A 20 -8.38 21.05 -6.12
CA ARG A 20 -9.72 20.47 -5.94
C ARG A 20 -9.81 19.04 -6.45
N ASN A 21 -9.30 18.76 -7.65
CA ASN A 21 -9.27 17.41 -8.20
C ASN A 21 -8.47 16.45 -7.31
N LEU A 22 -7.32 16.87 -6.80
CA LEU A 22 -6.51 16.05 -5.89
C LEU A 22 -7.29 15.71 -4.60
N LEU A 23 -7.99 16.67 -4.00
CA LEU A 23 -8.82 16.42 -2.81
C LEU A 23 -9.99 15.45 -3.06
N GLN A 24 -10.48 15.36 -4.30
CA GLN A 24 -11.50 14.37 -4.68
C GLN A 24 -10.93 12.95 -4.83
N HIS A 25 -9.60 12.80 -4.85
CA HIS A 25 -8.92 11.53 -5.01
C HIS A 25 -7.96 11.27 -3.83
N PRO A 26 -8.50 11.03 -2.61
CA PRO A 26 -7.68 10.87 -1.40
C PRO A 26 -6.65 9.73 -1.52
N GLY A 27 -6.99 8.64 -2.21
CA GLY A 27 -6.04 7.55 -2.46
C GLY A 27 -4.85 7.94 -3.37
N LEU A 28 -5.08 8.83 -4.34
CA LEU A 28 -4.00 9.38 -5.17
C LEU A 28 -3.11 10.32 -4.35
N LEU A 29 -3.71 11.16 -3.50
CA LEU A 29 -2.95 12.04 -2.60
C LEU A 29 -2.06 11.23 -1.65
N ALA A 30 -2.60 10.21 -0.99
CA ALA A 30 -1.85 9.32 -0.11
C ALA A 30 -0.69 8.62 -0.87
N ALA A 31 -0.97 8.11 -2.07
CA ALA A 31 0.06 7.46 -2.89
C ALA A 31 1.16 8.42 -3.38
N LEU A 32 0.82 9.70 -3.59
CA LEU A 32 1.77 10.74 -4.01
C LEU A 32 2.60 11.29 -2.85
N ASP A 33 2.03 11.38 -1.65
CA ASP A 33 2.70 11.78 -0.41
C ASP A 33 3.68 10.70 0.08
N ARG A 34 3.41 9.45 -0.28
CA ARG A 34 4.19 8.30 0.15
C ARG A 34 5.62 8.37 -0.36
N ASN A 35 6.56 8.41 0.59
CA ASN A 35 7.97 8.43 0.28
C ASN A 35 8.41 7.15 -0.42
N GLY A 36 9.07 7.30 -1.57
CA GLY A 36 9.53 6.17 -2.39
C GLY A 36 10.54 5.22 -1.74
N LYS A 37 11.30 5.70 -0.75
CA LYS A 37 12.33 4.93 -0.06
C LYS A 37 11.84 4.36 1.26
N THR A 38 11.06 5.13 2.01
CA THR A 38 10.65 4.76 3.37
C THR A 38 9.19 4.31 3.44
N GLY A 39 8.36 4.64 2.44
CA GLY A 39 6.93 4.35 2.41
C GLY A 39 6.07 5.13 3.41
N ILE A 40 6.66 6.12 4.08
CA ILE A 40 6.00 6.96 5.07
C ILE A 40 5.19 8.05 4.35
N GLU A 41 4.01 8.34 4.87
CA GLU A 41 3.21 9.53 4.55
C GLU A 41 3.51 10.58 5.63
N ASP A 42 4.04 11.73 5.24
CA ASP A 42 4.43 12.82 6.15
C ASP A 42 3.62 14.10 5.93
N GLY A 43 2.66 14.08 5.00
CA GLY A 43 1.85 15.22 4.62
C GLY A 43 2.59 16.25 3.76
N HIS A 44 3.80 15.94 3.30
CA HIS A 44 4.62 16.79 2.45
C HIS A 44 4.85 16.17 1.07
N LEU A 45 4.07 16.65 0.10
CA LEU A 45 4.29 16.29 -1.30
C LEU A 45 5.58 16.92 -1.85
N THR A 46 6.66 16.15 -1.97
CA THR A 46 7.90 16.61 -2.62
C THR A 46 8.01 16.16 -4.07
N LYS A 47 8.89 16.83 -4.85
CA LYS A 47 9.24 16.40 -6.21
C LYS A 47 9.82 14.98 -6.24
N ALA A 48 10.48 14.56 -5.16
CA ALA A 48 11.06 13.23 -5.07
C ALA A 48 9.97 12.16 -4.95
N ASP A 49 8.92 12.42 -4.16
CA ASP A 49 7.81 11.49 -3.94
C ASP A 49 7.00 11.32 -5.22
N ILE A 50 6.64 12.44 -5.87
CA ILE A 50 5.98 12.42 -7.19
C ILE A 50 6.80 11.62 -8.21
N LYS A 51 8.13 11.85 -8.27
CA LYS A 51 9.01 11.16 -9.21
C LYS A 51 9.13 9.67 -8.90
N SER A 52 9.11 9.30 -7.63
CA SER A 52 9.10 7.90 -7.21
C SER A 52 7.78 7.22 -7.60
N PHE A 53 6.64 7.86 -7.32
CA PHE A 53 5.32 7.36 -7.69
C PHE A 53 5.18 7.15 -9.21
N ILE A 54 5.66 8.11 -10.02
CA ILE A 54 5.65 8.00 -11.49
C ILE A 54 6.51 6.83 -11.97
N ARG A 55 7.68 6.63 -11.36
CA ARG A 55 8.64 5.58 -11.74
C ARG A 55 8.30 4.19 -11.21
N SER A 56 7.39 4.08 -10.25
CA SER A 56 6.97 2.79 -9.74
C SER A 56 6.15 2.06 -10.80
N ASP A 57 6.65 0.90 -11.21
CA ASP A 57 5.94 -0.02 -12.12
C ASP A 57 5.02 -0.98 -11.36
N ASN A 58 4.88 -0.82 -10.05
CA ASN A 58 3.99 -1.67 -9.26
C ASN A 58 2.52 -1.34 -9.56
N PRO A 59 1.72 -2.31 -10.03
CA PRO A 59 0.30 -2.07 -10.32
C PRO A 59 -0.51 -1.69 -9.08
N LEU A 60 -0.03 -2.03 -7.88
CA LEU A 60 -0.72 -1.77 -6.62
C LEU A 60 -0.30 -0.46 -5.95
N LYS A 61 0.51 0.39 -6.60
CA LYS A 61 1.00 1.66 -6.02
C LYS A 61 -0.10 2.66 -5.62
N LEU A 62 -1.29 2.52 -6.20
CA LEU A 62 -2.47 3.33 -5.87
C LEU A 62 -3.38 2.70 -4.79
N HIS A 63 -3.11 1.45 -4.40
CA HIS A 63 -3.91 0.80 -3.37
C HIS A 63 -3.63 1.47 -2.02
N SER A 64 -4.72 1.73 -1.29
CA SER A 64 -4.67 2.04 0.14
C SER A 64 -4.20 0.82 0.94
N ASP A 65 -3.75 1.05 2.18
CA ASP A 65 -3.32 -0.01 3.07
C ASP A 65 -4.43 -1.04 3.32
N LYS A 66 -5.69 -0.59 3.39
CA LYS A 66 -6.87 -1.47 3.46
C LYS A 66 -7.04 -2.33 2.20
N GLN A 67 -6.89 -1.75 1.01
CA GLN A 67 -6.97 -2.51 -0.24
C GLN A 67 -5.85 -3.55 -0.36
N LEU A 68 -4.65 -3.23 0.13
CA LEU A 68 -3.55 -4.20 0.20
C LEU A 68 -3.81 -5.32 1.21
N ALA A 69 -4.36 -4.98 2.40
CA ALA A 69 -4.75 -5.97 3.39
C ALA A 69 -5.89 -6.88 2.87
N GLN A 70 -6.81 -6.34 2.07
CA GLN A 70 -7.88 -7.11 1.43
C GLN A 70 -7.31 -8.06 0.37
N GLU A 71 -6.44 -7.55 -0.50
CA GLU A 71 -5.76 -8.39 -1.51
C GLU A 71 -4.94 -9.51 -0.84
N LEU A 72 -4.27 -9.22 0.28
CA LEU A 72 -3.56 -10.23 1.08
C LEU A 72 -4.51 -11.30 1.63
N LEU A 73 -5.71 -10.92 2.06
CA LEU A 73 -6.74 -11.85 2.50
C LEU A 73 -7.28 -12.70 1.33
N ASP A 74 -7.45 -12.10 0.17
CA ASP A 74 -7.94 -12.77 -1.05
C ASP A 74 -6.91 -13.79 -1.56
N GLN A 75 -5.63 -13.43 -1.55
CA GLN A 75 -4.52 -14.32 -1.92
C GLN A 75 -4.08 -15.27 -0.81
N PHE A 76 -4.75 -15.26 0.35
CA PHE A 76 -4.32 -16.01 1.53
C PHE A 76 -4.10 -17.50 1.25
N GLY A 77 -4.99 -18.12 0.48
CA GLY A 77 -4.87 -19.55 0.16
C GLY A 77 -3.60 -19.90 -0.64
N LYS A 78 -3.07 -18.96 -1.43
CA LYS A 78 -1.85 -19.14 -2.21
C LYS A 78 -0.58 -18.87 -1.41
N LEU A 79 -0.67 -17.98 -0.42
CA LEU A 79 0.45 -17.56 0.43
C LEU A 79 0.60 -18.43 1.68
N ALA A 80 -0.49 -19.05 2.13
CA ALA A 80 -0.49 -19.89 3.31
C ALA A 80 0.31 -21.17 3.07
N THR A 81 1.09 -21.56 4.09
CA THR A 81 1.98 -22.73 4.02
C THR A 81 1.40 -23.89 4.83
N GLY A 82 1.54 -25.13 4.33
CA GLY A 82 1.21 -26.37 5.05
C GLY A 82 0.02 -27.15 4.47
N TYR A 83 -0.23 -28.34 5.03
CA TYR A 83 -1.29 -29.28 4.59
C TYR A 83 -2.71 -28.73 4.85
N PHE A 84 -2.84 -27.85 5.85
CA PHE A 84 -4.03 -27.04 6.10
C PHE A 84 -3.60 -25.57 6.13
N PRO A 85 -3.93 -24.75 5.11
CA PRO A 85 -3.50 -23.35 5.04
C PRO A 85 -4.18 -22.53 6.13
N ARG A 86 -3.55 -22.49 7.31
CA ARG A 86 -4.05 -21.78 8.51
C ARG A 86 -3.39 -20.42 8.69
N SER A 87 -2.21 -20.23 8.12
CA SER A 87 -1.42 -18.99 8.28
C SER A 87 -0.43 -18.76 7.14
N ILE A 88 -0.14 -17.47 6.88
CA ILE A 88 0.95 -16.99 6.04
C ILE A 88 2.13 -16.65 6.95
N LYS A 89 3.36 -17.02 6.58
CA LYS A 89 4.55 -16.59 7.33
C LYS A 89 4.94 -15.17 6.94
N LEU A 90 5.21 -14.28 7.90
CA LEU A 90 5.68 -12.92 7.58
C LEU A 90 6.97 -12.96 6.76
N GLY A 91 7.91 -13.82 7.13
CA GLY A 91 9.15 -14.02 6.37
C GLY A 91 8.94 -14.51 4.93
N LYS A 92 7.78 -15.11 4.59
CA LYS A 92 7.44 -15.46 3.20
C LYS A 92 7.09 -14.21 2.38
N LEU A 93 6.43 -13.22 3.00
CA LEU A 93 6.18 -11.93 2.37
C LEU A 93 7.49 -11.15 2.16
N ASP A 94 8.38 -11.13 3.16
CA ASP A 94 9.72 -10.52 3.00
C ASP A 94 10.50 -11.19 1.84
N GLN A 95 10.48 -12.53 1.77
CA GLN A 95 11.11 -13.27 0.67
C GLN A 95 10.52 -12.91 -0.70
N LEU A 96 9.19 -12.83 -0.82
CA LEU A 96 8.53 -12.44 -2.06
C LEU A 96 8.83 -10.99 -2.45
N ALA A 97 8.90 -10.08 -1.49
CA ALA A 97 9.22 -8.68 -1.73
C ALA A 97 10.63 -8.49 -2.32
N MET A 98 11.57 -9.38 -1.97
CA MET A 98 12.93 -9.39 -2.51
C MET A 98 13.05 -10.00 -3.92
N GLN A 99 12.02 -10.70 -4.41
CA GLN A 99 12.06 -11.34 -5.72
C GLN A 99 11.83 -10.34 -6.86
N GLN A 100 12.47 -10.59 -8.00
CA GLN A 100 12.11 -9.93 -9.25
C GLN A 100 10.91 -10.64 -9.90
N PRO A 101 10.05 -9.92 -10.64
CA PRO A 101 8.99 -10.54 -11.42
C PRO A 101 9.56 -11.63 -12.33
N THR A 102 8.92 -12.79 -12.35
CA THR A 102 9.36 -13.99 -13.08
C THR A 102 8.70 -14.11 -14.46
N GLY A 103 7.75 -13.22 -14.77
CA GLY A 103 6.93 -13.28 -15.99
C GLY A 103 5.71 -14.18 -15.85
N ASN A 104 5.54 -14.85 -14.70
CA ASN A 104 4.32 -15.60 -14.39
C ASN A 104 3.33 -14.68 -13.68
N ALA A 105 2.21 -14.35 -14.33
CA ALA A 105 1.22 -13.40 -13.81
C ALA A 105 0.73 -13.71 -12.38
N SER A 106 0.55 -14.99 -12.03
CA SER A 106 0.10 -15.37 -10.68
C SER A 106 1.18 -15.17 -9.63
N GLN A 107 2.44 -15.47 -9.96
CA GLN A 107 3.56 -15.26 -9.05
C GLN A 107 3.93 -13.78 -8.94
N ASP A 108 3.90 -13.06 -10.06
CA ASP A 108 4.19 -11.64 -10.13
C ASP A 108 3.17 -10.83 -9.33
N ALA A 109 1.89 -11.21 -9.36
CA ALA A 109 0.87 -10.60 -8.49
C ALA A 109 1.22 -10.72 -7.00
N LEU A 110 1.70 -11.89 -6.56
CA LEU A 110 2.13 -12.10 -5.17
C LEU A 110 3.40 -11.30 -4.83
N ILE A 111 4.34 -11.19 -5.78
CA ILE A 111 5.56 -10.39 -5.62
C ILE A 111 5.21 -8.90 -5.52
N HIS A 112 4.36 -8.38 -6.40
CA HIS A 112 3.92 -6.99 -6.38
C HIS A 112 3.17 -6.63 -5.10
N LEU A 113 2.30 -7.52 -4.64
CA LEU A 113 1.61 -7.39 -3.37
C LEU A 113 2.59 -7.36 -2.19
N ALA A 114 3.52 -8.33 -2.14
CA ALA A 114 4.52 -8.38 -1.08
C ALA A 114 5.42 -7.13 -1.07
N LYS A 115 5.83 -6.64 -2.25
CA LYS A 115 6.62 -5.41 -2.37
C LYS A 115 5.88 -4.19 -1.83
N GLU A 116 4.62 -3.99 -2.19
CA GLU A 116 3.84 -2.89 -1.63
C GLU A 116 3.65 -3.05 -0.13
N LEU A 117 3.26 -4.23 0.36
CA LEU A 117 3.05 -4.46 1.79
C LEU A 117 4.31 -4.16 2.61
N MET A 118 5.47 -4.64 2.15
CA MET A 118 6.74 -4.49 2.87
C MET A 118 7.37 -3.11 2.71
N ALA A 119 7.00 -2.36 1.66
CA ALA A 119 7.44 -0.99 1.49
C ALA A 119 6.73 -0.02 2.44
N ARG A 120 5.67 -0.44 3.14
CA ARG A 120 4.78 0.43 3.92
C ARG A 120 4.97 0.20 5.41
N PRO A 121 5.74 1.06 6.11
CA PRO A 121 6.17 0.80 7.49
C PRO A 121 5.01 0.78 8.47
N GLU A 122 4.04 1.69 8.34
CA GLU A 122 2.84 1.72 9.20
C GLU A 122 1.99 0.45 9.03
N LEU A 123 1.76 0.03 7.79
CA LEU A 123 1.04 -1.22 7.50
C LEU A 123 1.81 -2.44 8.03
N LYS A 124 3.13 -2.48 7.82
CA LYS A 124 4.00 -3.53 8.36
C LYS A 124 3.98 -3.55 9.89
N ALA A 125 3.98 -2.39 10.54
CA ALA A 125 3.91 -2.27 12.00
C ALA A 125 2.53 -2.67 12.55
N ALA A 126 1.44 -2.29 11.88
CA ALA A 126 0.09 -2.70 12.25
C ALA A 126 -0.11 -4.21 12.13
N MET A 127 0.40 -4.79 11.03
CA MET A 127 0.54 -6.22 10.84
C MET A 127 1.32 -6.85 12.00
N ASP A 128 2.56 -6.44 12.20
CA ASP A 128 3.45 -6.97 13.23
C ASP A 128 2.85 -6.86 14.64
N SER A 129 2.25 -5.73 15.02
CA SER A 129 1.61 -5.52 16.32
C SER A 129 0.42 -6.47 16.56
N LEU A 130 -0.45 -6.65 15.56
CA LEU A 130 -1.59 -7.57 15.67
C LEU A 130 -1.13 -9.04 15.73
N PHE A 131 -0.05 -9.37 15.01
CA PHE A 131 0.44 -10.75 14.87
C PHE A 131 1.39 -11.15 16.03
N GLN A 132 2.10 -10.20 16.63
CA GLN A 132 2.96 -10.40 17.81
C GLN A 132 2.19 -10.91 19.03
N SER A 133 0.87 -10.67 19.11
CA SER A 133 0.02 -11.19 20.19
C SER A 133 0.10 -12.72 20.33
N LYS A 134 0.56 -13.44 19.29
CA LYS A 134 0.75 -14.91 19.31
C LYS A 134 2.20 -15.40 19.23
N ARG A 135 3.19 -14.52 19.01
CA ARG A 135 4.63 -14.86 18.89
C ARG A 135 4.95 -15.99 17.88
N ASP A 136 4.13 -16.19 16.85
CA ASP A 136 4.27 -17.32 15.92
C ASP A 136 4.76 -16.92 14.51
N ASP A 137 5.13 -15.64 14.29
CA ASP A 137 5.54 -15.07 12.99
C ASP A 137 4.56 -15.38 11.83
N MET A 138 3.30 -15.64 12.21
CA MET A 138 2.27 -16.19 11.37
C MET A 138 1.06 -15.27 11.34
N ILE A 139 0.50 -15.14 10.14
CA ILE A 139 -0.64 -14.28 9.83
C ILE A 139 -1.82 -15.20 9.56
N SER A 140 -2.80 -15.24 10.45
CA SER A 140 -4.05 -15.98 10.24
C SER A 140 -5.09 -15.11 9.54
N ARG A 141 -6.10 -15.75 8.91
CA ARG A 141 -7.23 -15.03 8.29
C ARG A 141 -7.95 -14.12 9.30
N ARG A 142 -8.05 -14.56 10.56
CA ARG A 142 -8.72 -13.79 11.60
C ARG A 142 -7.97 -12.51 11.91
N GLU A 143 -6.64 -12.54 11.96
CA GLU A 143 -5.87 -11.32 12.20
C GLU A 143 -5.92 -10.37 10.99
N LEU A 144 -5.96 -10.89 9.75
CA LEU A 144 -6.20 -10.05 8.57
C LEU A 144 -7.58 -9.39 8.59
N GLN A 145 -8.61 -10.11 9.03
CA GLN A 145 -9.94 -9.53 9.23
C GLN A 145 -9.91 -8.44 10.30
N THR A 146 -9.21 -8.65 11.42
CA THR A 146 -9.01 -7.61 12.43
C THR A 146 -8.26 -6.41 11.86
N LEU A 147 -7.18 -6.63 11.11
CA LEU A 147 -6.41 -5.56 10.46
C LEU A 147 -7.30 -4.72 9.54
N LEU A 148 -8.16 -5.35 8.74
CA LEU A 148 -9.12 -4.66 7.89
C LEU A 148 -10.10 -3.78 8.68
N THR A 149 -10.50 -4.19 9.88
CA THR A 149 -11.36 -3.37 10.74
C THR A 149 -10.63 -2.17 11.35
N VAL A 150 -9.33 -2.28 11.58
CA VAL A 150 -8.50 -1.19 12.12
C VAL A 150 -8.14 -0.18 11.04
N LEU A 151 -7.99 -0.62 9.78
CA LEU A 151 -7.59 0.23 8.65
C LEU A 151 -8.73 1.08 8.04
N GLY A 152 -9.96 1.00 8.56
CA GLY A 152 -11.07 1.90 8.20
C GLY A 152 -11.84 1.52 6.94
#